data_AF-A0A942PPB1-F1
#
_entry.id   AF-A0A942PPB1-F1
#
_cell.length_a   1.000
_cell.length_b   1.000
_cell.length_c   1.000
_cell.angle_alpha   90.00
_cell.angle_beta   90.00
_cell.angle_gamma   90.00
#
_symmetry.space_group_name_H-M   'P 1'
#
loop_
_entity.id
_entity.type
_entity.pdbx_description
1 polymer ?
#
loop_
_entity_poly.entity_id
_entity_poly.type
_entity_poly.pdbx_seq_one_letter_code
_entity_poly.pdbx_strand_id
1 'polypeptide(L)'
;MSIGAVWVASDIGYYFLLPALDQKSSYNDGPIAATLYYVFWVGLVVIVFWPQYARWSHHARWGTFKNRLVSALIWSTAFASSVAFIAYVLPALPQFDWRETWNPPELPLATPWYFLPKSIEILFQQLLIVALTIALASHKFSLRKISICCACLFGAAHLLLAFGTVPWIYVLRFSALASLFGFVFPYLILRVPNGFAYSYGVHWAYYAMTVIMARTIGSGSLFNYLRTLF
;
A
#
# COMPACT_ATOMS: atom_id res chain seq x y z
N MET A 1 -0.95 4.68 -21.88
CA MET A 1 -1.62 5.01 -20.60
C MET A 1 -0.56 5.38 -19.57
N SER A 2 -0.67 6.54 -18.93
CA SER A 2 0.30 6.97 -17.91
C SER A 2 0.05 6.22 -16.60
N ILE A 3 1.10 5.68 -15.96
CA ILE A 3 1.03 4.94 -14.69
C ILE A 3 0.39 5.79 -13.59
N GLY A 4 0.78 7.08 -13.49
CA GLY A 4 0.18 8.01 -12.52
C GLY A 4 -1.30 8.26 -12.79
N ALA A 5 -1.72 8.29 -14.06
CA ALA A 5 -3.13 8.48 -14.40
C ALA A 5 -3.98 7.27 -13.97
N VAL A 6 -3.45 6.05 -14.08
CA VAL A 6 -4.14 4.84 -13.58
C VAL A 6 -4.35 4.90 -12.08
N TRP A 7 -3.31 5.32 -11.36
CA TRP A 7 -3.35 5.49 -9.92
C TRP A 7 -4.41 6.51 -9.49
N VAL A 8 -4.38 7.68 -10.10
CA VAL A 8 -5.35 8.74 -9.79
C VAL A 8 -6.77 8.28 -10.14
N ALA A 9 -6.95 7.60 -11.27
CA ALA A 9 -8.26 7.09 -11.68
C ALA A 9 -8.80 6.01 -10.74
N SER A 10 -7.96 5.11 -10.21
CA SER A 10 -8.39 4.13 -9.21
C SER A 10 -8.76 4.76 -7.88
N ASP A 11 -8.03 5.78 -7.44
CA ASP A 11 -8.33 6.42 -6.16
C ASP A 11 -9.60 7.27 -6.27
N ILE A 12 -9.74 8.06 -7.35
CA ILE A 12 -10.98 8.80 -7.63
C ILE A 12 -12.15 7.83 -7.78
N GLY A 13 -12.01 6.74 -8.53
CA GLY A 13 -13.09 5.77 -8.66
C GLY A 13 -13.45 5.12 -7.31
N TYR A 14 -12.48 4.84 -6.45
CA TYR A 14 -12.78 4.31 -5.12
C TYR A 14 -13.64 5.29 -4.30
N TYR A 15 -13.30 6.59 -4.31
CA TYR A 15 -14.02 7.59 -3.52
C TYR A 15 -15.32 8.10 -4.14
N PHE A 16 -15.48 8.02 -5.46
CA PHE A 16 -16.62 8.63 -6.16
C PHE A 16 -17.46 7.64 -6.99
N LEU A 17 -16.85 6.62 -7.61
CA LEU A 17 -17.60 5.63 -8.40
C LEU A 17 -18.32 4.63 -7.50
N LEU A 18 -17.67 4.12 -6.45
CA LEU A 18 -18.35 3.18 -5.53
C LEU A 18 -19.60 3.82 -4.89
N PRO A 19 -19.56 5.05 -4.34
CA PRO A 19 -20.76 5.69 -3.79
C PRO A 19 -21.83 5.97 -4.85
N ALA A 20 -21.43 6.29 -6.09
CA ALA A 20 -22.38 6.46 -7.19
C ALA A 20 -23.11 5.16 -7.57
N LEU A 21 -22.57 4.00 -7.19
CA LEU A 21 -23.18 2.68 -7.34
C LEU A 21 -23.84 2.17 -6.04
N ASP A 22 -24.12 3.07 -5.10
CA ASP A 22 -24.68 2.76 -3.77
C ASP A 22 -23.82 1.77 -2.96
N GLN A 23 -22.50 1.79 -3.19
CA GLN A 23 -21.52 1.02 -2.44
C GLN A 23 -20.72 1.95 -1.52
N LYS A 24 -20.40 1.47 -0.31
CA LYS A 24 -19.57 2.22 0.63
C LYS A 24 -18.10 2.21 0.20
N SER A 25 -17.48 3.40 0.17
CA SER A 25 -16.02 3.55 0.06
C SER A 25 -15.33 3.30 1.40
N SER A 26 -15.54 2.10 1.96
CA SER A 26 -14.91 1.64 3.20
C SER A 26 -14.49 0.18 3.05
N TYR A 27 -13.29 -0.13 3.52
CA TYR A 27 -12.74 -1.48 3.55
C TYR A 27 -13.36 -2.32 4.66
N ASN A 28 -13.81 -1.70 5.75
CA ASN A 28 -14.54 -2.38 6.82
C ASN A 28 -16.01 -2.64 6.44
N ASP A 29 -16.69 -1.63 5.89
CA ASP A 29 -18.14 -1.71 5.70
C ASP A 29 -18.54 -2.23 4.31
N GLY A 30 -17.67 -2.10 3.30
CA GLY A 30 -17.87 -2.58 1.94
C GLY A 30 -16.75 -3.50 1.43
N PRO A 31 -16.25 -4.48 2.21
CA PRO A 31 -15.03 -5.21 1.91
C PRO A 31 -15.09 -5.96 0.58
N ILE A 32 -16.26 -6.54 0.24
CA ILE A 32 -16.45 -7.31 -0.99
C ILE A 32 -16.41 -6.37 -2.21
N ALA A 33 -17.16 -5.26 -2.19
CA ALA A 33 -17.18 -4.29 -3.28
C ALA A 33 -15.79 -3.68 -3.51
N ALA A 34 -15.10 -3.27 -2.44
CA ALA A 34 -13.72 -2.78 -2.51
C ALA A 34 -12.75 -3.85 -3.04
N THR A 35 -12.94 -5.12 -2.66
CA THR A 35 -12.12 -6.23 -3.17
C THR A 35 -12.30 -6.39 -4.67
N LEU A 36 -13.53 -6.49 -5.16
CA LEU A 36 -13.82 -6.62 -6.60
C LEU A 36 -13.29 -5.41 -7.38
N TYR A 37 -13.43 -4.21 -6.80
CA TYR A 37 -12.90 -2.97 -7.36
C TYR A 37 -11.38 -3.06 -7.58
N TYR A 38 -10.60 -3.42 -6.56
CA TYR A 38 -9.15 -3.52 -6.70
C TYR A 38 -8.69 -4.75 -7.49
N VAL A 39 -9.44 -5.86 -7.49
CA VAL A 39 -9.16 -7.00 -8.38
C VAL A 39 -9.27 -6.58 -9.84
N PHE A 40 -10.29 -5.80 -10.20
CA PHE A 40 -10.43 -5.23 -11.54
C PHE A 40 -9.20 -4.39 -11.90
N TRP A 41 -8.78 -3.48 -11.03
CA TRP A 41 -7.60 -2.65 -11.28
C TRP A 41 -6.29 -3.43 -11.34
N VAL A 42 -6.10 -4.46 -10.51
CA VAL A 42 -4.98 -5.40 -10.61
C VAL A 42 -4.96 -6.05 -11.99
N GLY A 43 -6.08 -6.61 -12.43
CA GLY A 43 -6.20 -7.25 -13.75
C GLY A 43 -5.87 -6.26 -14.87
N LEU A 44 -6.42 -5.05 -14.80
CA LEU A 44 -6.17 -3.99 -15.78
C LEU A 44 -4.68 -3.62 -15.85
N VAL A 45 -4.01 -3.39 -14.72
CA VAL A 45 -2.58 -3.01 -14.73
C VAL A 45 -1.68 -4.14 -15.18
N VAL A 46 -2.03 -5.40 -14.87
CA VAL A 46 -1.31 -6.57 -15.37
C VAL A 46 -1.37 -6.61 -16.88
N ILE A 47 -2.55 -6.41 -17.48
CA ILE A 47 -2.75 -6.42 -18.93
C ILE A 47 -2.06 -5.22 -19.59
N VAL A 48 -2.35 -4.00 -19.12
CA VAL A 48 -1.88 -2.74 -19.74
C VAL A 48 -0.37 -2.60 -19.66
N PHE A 49 0.24 -3.01 -18.55
CA PHE A 49 1.69 -2.89 -18.33
C PHE A 49 2.45 -4.21 -18.50
N TRP A 50 1.83 -5.25 -19.07
CA TRP A 50 2.48 -6.51 -19.40
C TRP A 50 3.80 -6.33 -20.16
N PRO A 51 3.89 -5.47 -21.20
CA PRO A 51 5.14 -5.27 -21.92
C PRO A 51 6.29 -4.76 -21.04
N GLN A 52 5.99 -3.98 -20.00
CA GLN A 52 6.97 -3.50 -19.03
C GLN A 52 7.39 -4.65 -18.10
N TYR A 53 6.45 -5.41 -17.55
CA TYR A 53 6.77 -6.54 -16.67
C TYR A 53 7.56 -7.63 -17.39
N ALA A 54 7.23 -7.93 -18.65
CA ALA A 54 7.96 -8.90 -19.48
C ALA A 54 9.43 -8.51 -19.69
N ARG A 55 9.76 -7.22 -19.61
CA ARG A 55 11.13 -6.70 -19.75
C ARG A 55 11.90 -6.60 -18.43
N TRP A 56 11.30 -7.00 -17.31
CA TRP A 56 11.92 -6.89 -15.98
C TRP A 56 13.34 -7.45 -15.96
N SER A 57 13.54 -8.67 -16.45
CA SER A 57 14.82 -9.39 -16.42
C SER A 57 15.94 -8.69 -17.19
N HIS A 58 15.63 -7.80 -18.13
CA HIS A 58 16.63 -7.01 -18.85
C HIS A 58 17.16 -5.82 -18.04
N HIS A 59 16.39 -5.35 -17.07
CA HIS A 59 16.68 -4.11 -16.35
C HIS A 59 17.03 -4.34 -14.87
N ALA A 60 16.50 -5.39 -14.24
CA ALA A 60 16.84 -5.75 -12.88
C ALA A 60 17.99 -6.77 -12.83
N ARG A 61 18.76 -6.73 -11.75
CA ARG A 61 19.81 -7.72 -11.46
C ARG A 61 19.23 -9.13 -11.29
N TRP A 62 17.99 -9.21 -10.82
CA TRP A 62 17.28 -10.47 -10.57
C TRP A 62 15.91 -10.41 -11.23
N GLY A 63 15.65 -11.31 -12.16
CA GLY A 63 14.29 -11.51 -12.67
C GLY A 63 13.39 -12.07 -11.58
N THR A 64 12.13 -11.62 -11.56
CA THR A 64 11.12 -12.14 -10.64
C THR A 64 10.98 -13.64 -10.85
N PHE A 65 10.92 -14.41 -9.75
CA PHE A 65 10.74 -15.86 -9.77
C PHE A 65 11.88 -16.67 -10.42
N LYS A 66 13.09 -16.12 -10.56
CA LYS A 66 14.25 -16.86 -11.08
C LYS A 66 14.53 -18.14 -10.26
N ASN A 67 14.39 -18.06 -8.93
CA ASN A 67 14.39 -19.23 -8.05
C ASN A 67 12.96 -19.46 -7.52
N ARG A 68 12.18 -20.26 -8.26
CA ARG A 68 10.75 -20.49 -7.98
C ARG A 68 10.49 -21.02 -6.58
N LEU A 69 11.34 -21.90 -6.06
CA LEU A 69 11.19 -22.47 -4.71
C LEU A 69 11.38 -21.40 -3.64
N VAL A 70 12.44 -20.59 -3.74
CA VAL A 70 12.66 -19.49 -2.79
C VAL A 70 11.56 -18.44 -2.90
N SER A 71 11.10 -18.13 -4.11
CA SER A 71 9.98 -17.21 -4.28
C SER A 71 8.69 -17.76 -3.67
N ALA A 72 8.38 -19.04 -3.90
CA ALA A 72 7.22 -19.69 -3.31
C ALA A 72 7.31 -19.65 -1.78
N LEU A 73 8.46 -19.97 -1.21
CA LEU A 73 8.69 -19.90 0.24
C LEU A 73 8.42 -18.48 0.77
N ILE A 74 9.01 -17.44 0.16
CA ILE A 74 8.83 -16.05 0.61
C ILE A 74 7.36 -15.62 0.53
N TRP A 75 6.67 -15.92 -0.59
CA TRP A 75 5.26 -15.58 -0.75
C TRP A 75 4.37 -16.35 0.22
N SER A 76 4.61 -17.65 0.42
CA SER A 76 3.88 -18.46 1.38
C SER A 76 4.11 -18.00 2.81
N THR A 77 5.34 -17.62 3.18
CA THR A 77 5.63 -17.04 4.50
C THR A 77 4.95 -15.69 4.69
N ALA A 78 4.97 -14.81 3.69
CA ALA A 78 4.27 -13.53 3.76
C ALA A 78 2.76 -13.73 3.92
N PHE A 79 2.16 -14.62 3.12
CA PHE A 79 0.75 -14.99 3.21
C PHE A 79 0.40 -15.58 4.58
N ALA A 80 1.16 -16.57 5.06
CA ALA A 80 0.93 -17.20 6.36
C ALA A 80 1.06 -16.18 7.51
N SER A 81 2.03 -15.27 7.43
CA SER A 81 2.21 -14.20 8.41
C SER A 81 1.03 -13.23 8.41
N SER A 82 0.53 -12.85 7.22
CA SER A 82 -0.65 -12.00 7.09
C SER A 82 -1.91 -12.67 7.67
N VAL A 83 -2.12 -13.95 7.35
CA VAL A 83 -3.24 -14.74 7.91
C VAL A 83 -3.11 -14.87 9.42
N ALA A 84 -1.92 -15.18 9.93
CA ALA A 84 -1.67 -15.30 11.37
C ALA A 84 -1.92 -13.98 12.10
N PHE A 85 -1.49 -12.85 11.52
CA PHE A 85 -1.79 -11.54 12.05
C PHE A 85 -3.30 -11.28 12.10
N ILE A 86 -4.02 -11.51 11.00
CA ILE A 86 -5.46 -11.26 10.90
C ILE A 86 -6.26 -12.15 11.86
N ALA A 87 -5.90 -13.44 11.95
CA ALA A 87 -6.66 -14.44 12.70
C ALA A 87 -6.35 -14.44 14.21
N TYR A 88 -5.12 -14.12 14.61
CA TYR A 88 -4.67 -14.27 16.00
C TYR A 88 -4.21 -12.96 16.63
N VAL A 89 -3.44 -12.15 15.92
CA VAL A 89 -2.88 -10.92 16.51
C VAL A 89 -3.93 -9.81 16.57
N LEU A 90 -4.59 -9.51 15.46
CA LEU A 90 -5.56 -8.42 15.36
C LEU A 90 -6.73 -8.56 16.36
N PRO A 91 -7.33 -9.75 16.56
CA PRO A 91 -8.41 -9.92 17.54
C PRO A 91 -7.92 -9.86 19.00
N ALA A 92 -6.64 -10.13 19.25
CA ALA A 92 -6.03 -10.06 20.58
C ALA A 92 -5.60 -8.64 20.98
N LEU A 93 -5.55 -7.70 20.03
CA LEU A 93 -5.26 -6.30 20.32
C LEU A 93 -6.44 -5.65 21.07
N PRO A 94 -6.16 -4.71 21.99
CA PRO A 94 -7.21 -3.92 22.62
C PRO A 94 -8.02 -3.14 21.57
N GLN A 95 -9.27 -2.81 21.89
CA GLN A 95 -10.08 -1.96 21.03
C GLN A 95 -9.47 -0.56 20.91
N PHE A 96 -9.59 0.05 19.74
CA PHE A 96 -9.12 1.41 19.53
C PHE A 96 -10.04 2.40 20.25
N ASP A 97 -9.49 3.10 21.23
CA ASP A 97 -10.20 4.15 21.96
C ASP A 97 -10.04 5.50 21.26
N TRP A 98 -11.13 6.01 20.69
CA TRP A 98 -11.17 7.25 19.96
C TRP A 98 -11.78 8.37 20.80
N ARG A 99 -10.95 9.36 21.16
CA ARG A 99 -11.32 10.44 22.10
C ARG A 99 -11.54 11.80 21.44
N GLU A 100 -11.40 11.88 20.12
CA GLU A 100 -11.58 13.12 19.38
C GLU A 100 -13.04 13.29 18.94
N THR A 101 -13.47 14.54 18.72
CA THR A 101 -14.86 14.88 18.36
C THR A 101 -15.23 14.64 16.90
N TRP A 102 -14.26 14.27 16.06
CA TRP A 102 -14.43 14.01 14.64
C TRP A 102 -14.37 12.50 14.34
N ASN A 103 -14.78 12.09 13.13
CA ASN A 103 -14.88 10.66 12.79
C ASN A 103 -13.51 9.96 12.77
N PRO A 104 -13.31 8.86 13.51
CA PRO A 104 -12.02 8.17 13.52
C PRO A 104 -11.59 7.75 12.11
N PRO A 105 -10.28 7.80 11.80
CA PRO A 105 -9.79 7.23 10.56
C PRO A 105 -10.05 5.72 10.54
N GLU A 106 -10.30 5.17 9.36
CA GLU A 106 -10.73 3.78 9.21
C GLU A 106 -9.69 2.76 9.69
N LEU A 107 -8.39 3.02 9.44
CA LEU A 107 -7.34 2.04 9.68
C LEU A 107 -7.20 1.61 11.16
N PRO A 108 -7.19 2.51 12.17
CA PRO A 108 -7.25 2.09 13.57
C PRO A 108 -8.43 1.18 13.94
N LEU A 109 -9.56 1.35 13.24
CA LEU A 109 -10.77 0.55 13.39
C LEU A 109 -10.78 -0.74 12.54
N ALA A 110 -9.67 -1.09 11.88
CA ALA A 110 -9.59 -2.24 11.00
C ALA A 110 -10.09 -3.55 11.63
N THR A 111 -11.11 -4.14 11.02
CA THR A 111 -11.54 -5.52 11.28
C THR A 111 -10.69 -6.50 10.47
N PRO A 112 -10.79 -7.82 10.70
CA PRO A 112 -10.19 -8.80 9.80
C PRO A 112 -10.56 -8.58 8.33
N TRP A 113 -11.80 -8.16 8.05
CA TRP A 113 -12.30 -7.90 6.70
C TRP A 113 -11.61 -6.72 6.01
N TYR A 114 -11.11 -5.73 6.77
CA TYR A 114 -10.34 -4.61 6.23
C TYR A 114 -9.16 -5.07 5.37
N PHE A 115 -8.48 -6.14 5.81
CA PHE A 115 -7.24 -6.59 5.21
C PHE A 115 -7.43 -7.31 3.88
N LEU A 116 -8.65 -7.74 3.54
CA LEU A 116 -8.93 -8.37 2.27
C LEU A 116 -8.78 -7.39 1.08
N PRO A 117 -9.60 -6.33 0.96
CA PRO A 117 -9.42 -5.34 -0.10
C PRO A 117 -8.08 -4.62 0.02
N LYS A 118 -7.58 -4.37 1.25
CA LYS A 118 -6.28 -3.72 1.45
C LYS A 118 -5.12 -4.52 0.88
N SER A 119 -5.12 -5.84 1.03
CA SER A 119 -4.06 -6.69 0.46
C SER A 119 -4.02 -6.60 -1.07
N ILE A 120 -5.20 -6.52 -1.71
CA ILE A 120 -5.34 -6.43 -3.16
C ILE A 120 -4.99 -5.02 -3.65
N GLU A 121 -5.39 -3.97 -2.94
CA GLU A 121 -4.95 -2.61 -3.21
C GLU A 121 -3.43 -2.49 -3.12
N ILE A 122 -2.80 -3.04 -2.06
CA ILE A 122 -1.33 -3.02 -1.92
C ILE A 122 -0.68 -3.73 -3.11
N LEU A 123 -1.23 -4.87 -3.56
CA LEU A 123 -0.75 -5.54 -4.76
C LEU A 123 -0.84 -4.64 -5.99
N PHE A 124 -1.99 -3.99 -6.21
CA PHE A 124 -2.20 -3.03 -7.29
C PHE A 124 -1.16 -1.89 -7.26
N GLN A 125 -0.98 -1.25 -6.09
CA GLN A 125 -0.02 -0.16 -5.93
C GLN A 125 1.43 -0.64 -6.17
N GLN A 126 1.80 -1.83 -5.69
CA GLN A 126 3.14 -2.39 -5.93
C GLN A 126 3.37 -2.74 -7.40
N LEU A 127 2.36 -3.20 -8.12
CA LEU A 127 2.45 -3.43 -9.57
C LEU A 127 2.68 -2.11 -10.33
N LEU A 128 1.98 -1.04 -9.96
CA LEU A 128 2.23 0.29 -10.55
C LEU A 128 3.66 0.79 -10.27
N ILE A 129 4.16 0.61 -9.04
CA ILE A 129 5.54 0.99 -8.68
C ILE A 129 6.57 0.17 -9.47
N VAL A 130 6.33 -1.12 -9.66
CA VAL A 130 7.15 -1.97 -10.53
C VAL A 130 7.15 -1.46 -11.96
N ALA A 131 5.97 -1.20 -12.53
CA ALA A 131 5.84 -0.70 -13.90
C ALA A 131 6.60 0.61 -14.07
N LEU A 132 6.50 1.52 -13.11
CA LEU A 132 7.20 2.82 -13.12
C LEU A 132 8.71 2.62 -13.04
N THR A 133 9.15 1.79 -12.10
CA THR A 133 10.57 1.49 -11.87
C THR A 133 11.21 0.91 -13.12
N ILE A 134 10.58 -0.08 -13.76
CA ILE A 134 11.10 -0.71 -14.97
C ILE A 134 11.04 0.24 -16.16
N ALA A 135 9.96 1.01 -16.32
CA ALA A 135 9.85 2.00 -17.39
C ALA A 135 10.98 3.02 -17.32
N LEU A 136 11.23 3.62 -16.16
CA LEU A 136 12.32 4.57 -15.97
C LEU A 136 13.71 3.92 -16.14
N ALA A 137 13.88 2.68 -15.69
CA ALA A 137 15.11 1.91 -15.91
C ALA A 137 15.36 1.63 -17.41
N SER A 138 14.30 1.40 -18.20
CA SER A 138 14.39 1.20 -19.65
C SER A 138 14.88 2.45 -20.40
N HIS A 139 14.60 3.63 -19.84
CA HIS A 139 15.15 4.90 -20.30
C HIS A 139 16.56 5.20 -19.72
N LYS A 140 17.21 4.21 -19.12
CA LYS A 140 18.56 4.30 -18.54
C LYS A 140 18.70 5.34 -17.43
N PHE A 141 17.61 5.68 -16.73
CA PHE A 141 17.71 6.55 -15.56
C PHE A 141 18.46 5.86 -14.42
N SER A 142 19.24 6.64 -13.67
CA SER A 142 19.95 6.15 -12.50
C SER A 142 18.97 5.78 -11.39
N LEU A 143 19.34 4.81 -10.55
CA LEU A 143 18.50 4.37 -9.43
C LEU A 143 18.06 5.53 -8.54
N ARG A 144 18.92 6.54 -8.32
CA ARG A 144 18.58 7.75 -7.56
C ARG A 144 17.43 8.52 -8.20
N LYS A 145 17.47 8.76 -9.52
CA LYS A 145 16.40 9.46 -10.26
C LYS A 145 15.10 8.67 -10.23
N ILE A 146 15.18 7.35 -10.40
CA ILE A 146 14.02 6.46 -10.29
C ILE A 146 13.41 6.56 -8.90
N SER A 147 14.23 6.49 -7.85
CA SER A 147 13.78 6.55 -6.44
C SER A 147 13.13 7.90 -6.10
N ILE A 148 13.69 9.02 -6.56
CA ILE A 148 13.07 10.34 -6.40
C ILE A 148 11.72 10.40 -7.11
N CYS A 149 11.64 9.93 -8.35
CA CYS A 149 10.40 9.94 -9.12
C CYS A 149 9.31 9.06 -8.46
N CYS A 150 9.67 7.85 -8.01
CA CYS A 150 8.77 6.97 -7.27
C CYS A 150 8.34 7.59 -5.95
N ALA A 151 9.25 8.18 -5.17
CA ALA A 151 8.92 8.87 -3.92
C ALA A 151 7.92 10.01 -4.14
N CYS A 152 8.19 10.89 -5.11
CA CYS A 152 7.29 11.99 -5.45
C CYS A 152 5.91 11.50 -5.89
N LEU A 153 5.84 10.56 -6.83
CA LEU A 153 4.57 10.09 -7.37
C LEU A 153 3.77 9.30 -6.34
N PHE A 154 4.42 8.43 -5.57
CA PHE A 154 3.76 7.62 -4.56
C PHE A 154 3.27 8.48 -3.38
N GLY A 155 4.08 9.43 -2.92
CA GLY A 155 3.67 10.41 -1.92
C GLY A 155 2.52 11.32 -2.38
N ALA A 156 2.58 11.80 -3.63
CA ALA A 156 1.54 12.65 -4.21
C ALA A 156 0.22 11.89 -4.41
N ALA A 157 0.26 10.64 -4.85
CA ALA A 157 -0.94 9.80 -4.95
C ALA A 157 -1.65 9.64 -3.59
N HIS A 158 -0.88 9.52 -2.51
CA HIS A 158 -1.45 9.44 -1.15
C HIS A 158 -2.13 10.74 -0.67
N LEU A 159 -1.92 11.88 -1.34
CA LEU A 159 -2.69 13.10 -1.02
C LEU A 159 -4.18 12.92 -1.35
N LEU A 160 -4.53 11.98 -2.24
CA LEU A 160 -5.92 11.65 -2.59
C LEU A 160 -6.68 11.02 -1.40
N LEU A 161 -6.00 10.58 -0.35
CA LEU A 161 -6.63 10.22 0.93
C LEU A 161 -7.46 11.35 1.52
N ALA A 162 -7.21 12.61 1.13
CA ALA A 162 -8.03 13.75 1.52
C ALA A 162 -9.51 13.62 1.10
N PHE A 163 -9.83 12.79 0.11
CA PHE A 163 -11.21 12.48 -0.27
C PHE A 163 -11.92 11.52 0.70
N GLY A 164 -11.16 10.79 1.54
CA GLY A 164 -11.69 9.77 2.46
C GLY A 164 -12.20 10.29 3.80
N THR A 165 -12.54 11.58 3.93
CA THR A 165 -12.94 12.24 5.20
C THR A 165 -11.92 12.15 6.34
N VAL A 166 -10.67 11.82 6.02
CA VAL A 166 -9.56 11.72 6.98
C VAL A 166 -8.93 13.11 7.19
N PRO A 167 -8.56 13.52 8.43
CA PRO A 167 -7.95 14.83 8.64
C PRO A 167 -6.60 14.98 7.96
N TRP A 168 -6.28 16.23 7.58
CA TRP A 168 -5.06 16.58 6.85
C TRP A 168 -3.76 16.12 7.52
N ILE A 169 -3.68 16.13 8.85
CA ILE A 169 -2.47 15.65 9.55
C ILE A 169 -2.19 14.17 9.27
N TYR A 170 -3.22 13.34 9.17
CA TYR A 170 -3.08 11.94 8.79
C TYR A 170 -2.71 11.82 7.32
N VAL A 171 -3.38 12.56 6.43
CA VAL A 171 -3.04 12.58 4.99
C VAL A 171 -1.56 12.91 4.79
N LEU A 172 -1.06 13.99 5.41
CA LEU A 172 0.34 14.41 5.32
C LEU A 172 1.30 13.35 5.89
N ARG A 173 0.96 12.74 7.03
CA ARG A 173 1.76 11.66 7.62
C ARG A 173 1.84 10.44 6.68
N PHE A 174 0.71 10.00 6.13
CA PHE A 174 0.68 8.88 5.18
C PHE A 174 1.42 9.21 3.90
N SER A 175 1.26 10.41 3.33
CA SER A 175 2.02 10.86 2.16
C SER A 175 3.52 10.93 2.39
N ALA A 176 3.96 11.41 3.56
CA ALA A 176 5.37 11.43 3.92
C ALA A 176 5.95 10.01 4.02
N LEU A 177 5.25 9.11 4.71
CA LEU A 177 5.67 7.70 4.85
C LEU A 177 5.65 6.96 3.52
N ALA A 178 4.63 7.18 2.70
CA ALA A 178 4.60 6.69 1.32
C ALA A 178 5.80 7.19 0.53
N SER A 179 6.14 8.48 0.62
CA SER A 179 7.33 9.03 -0.06
C SER A 179 8.62 8.31 0.37
N LEU A 180 8.78 8.04 1.68
CA LEU A 180 9.92 7.28 2.21
C LEU A 180 9.99 5.87 1.64
N PHE A 181 8.86 5.15 1.60
CA PHE A 181 8.80 3.83 0.96
C PHE A 181 9.10 3.89 -0.54
N GLY A 182 8.65 4.95 -1.23
CA GLY A 182 8.94 5.19 -2.64
C GLY A 182 10.43 5.37 -2.96
N PHE A 183 11.26 5.79 -1.98
CA PHE A 183 12.71 5.76 -2.12
C PHE A 183 13.30 4.36 -2.05
N VAL A 184 12.68 3.47 -1.27
CA VAL A 184 13.21 2.12 -0.98
C VAL A 184 12.80 1.12 -2.05
N PHE A 185 11.56 1.17 -2.53
CA PHE A 185 11.01 0.15 -3.43
C PHE A 185 11.79 -0.04 -4.73
N PRO A 186 12.25 1.01 -5.44
CA PRO A 186 13.03 0.81 -6.67
C PRO A 186 14.34 0.05 -6.44
N TYR A 187 14.99 0.24 -5.28
CA TYR A 187 16.16 -0.54 -4.91
C TYR A 187 15.80 -2.02 -4.72
N LEU A 188 14.73 -2.31 -3.95
CA LEU A 188 14.26 -3.67 -3.76
C LEU A 188 13.99 -4.34 -5.12
N ILE A 189 13.19 -3.69 -5.96
CA ILE A 189 12.75 -4.19 -7.27
C ILE A 189 13.93 -4.46 -8.21
N LEU A 190 14.90 -3.55 -8.31
CA LEU A 190 15.99 -3.66 -9.29
C LEU A 190 17.21 -4.45 -8.79
N ARG A 191 17.46 -4.50 -7.48
CA ARG A 191 18.74 -4.97 -6.93
C ARG A 191 18.64 -6.19 -6.01
N VAL A 192 17.47 -6.45 -5.44
CA VAL A 192 17.29 -7.51 -4.43
C VAL A 192 16.56 -8.72 -5.05
N PRO A 193 17.05 -9.95 -4.84
CA PRO A 193 16.34 -11.14 -5.29
C PRO A 193 14.97 -11.22 -4.59
N ASN A 194 13.90 -11.47 -5.33
CA ASN A 194 12.52 -11.40 -4.81
C ASN A 194 12.09 -10.01 -4.31
N GLY A 195 12.71 -8.94 -4.81
CA GLY A 195 12.42 -7.56 -4.42
C GLY A 195 10.94 -7.17 -4.44
N PHE A 196 10.16 -7.72 -5.38
CA PHE A 196 8.71 -7.52 -5.43
C PHE A 196 7.97 -8.06 -4.20
N ALA A 197 8.33 -9.28 -3.78
CA ALA A 197 7.70 -9.91 -2.62
C ALA A 197 8.07 -9.15 -1.34
N TYR A 198 9.31 -8.66 -1.24
CA TYR A 198 9.73 -7.81 -0.13
C TYR A 198 9.05 -6.45 -0.13
N SER A 199 8.88 -5.79 -1.29
CA SER A 199 8.18 -4.50 -1.35
C SER A 199 6.71 -4.65 -0.96
N TYR A 200 6.04 -5.71 -1.43
CA TYR A 200 4.69 -6.08 -1.00
C TYR A 200 4.62 -6.36 0.50
N GLY A 201 5.50 -7.23 1.01
CA GLY A 201 5.51 -7.62 2.42
C GLY A 201 5.79 -6.46 3.37
N VAL A 202 6.75 -5.59 3.04
CA VAL A 202 7.05 -4.38 3.83
C VAL A 202 5.86 -3.42 3.83
N HIS A 203 5.20 -3.23 2.69
CA HIS A 203 4.04 -2.37 2.60
C HIS A 203 2.85 -2.93 3.40
N TRP A 204 2.62 -4.24 3.34
CA TRP A 204 1.60 -4.91 4.14
C TRP A 204 1.90 -4.81 5.64
N ALA A 205 3.16 -5.06 6.03
CA ALA A 205 3.62 -4.95 7.42
C ALA A 205 3.49 -3.53 7.97
N TYR A 206 3.66 -2.50 7.14
CA TYR A 206 3.39 -1.11 7.55
C TYR A 206 1.95 -0.91 8.03
N TYR A 207 0.96 -1.45 7.31
CA TYR A 207 -0.44 -1.36 7.73
C TYR A 207 -0.68 -2.14 9.01
N ALA A 208 -0.20 -3.39 9.11
CA ALA A 208 -0.32 -4.19 10.32
C ALA A 208 0.30 -3.49 11.55
N MET A 209 1.51 -2.94 11.40
CA MET A 209 2.19 -2.19 12.45
C MET A 209 1.44 -0.92 12.82
N THR A 210 0.87 -0.21 11.86
CA THR A 210 0.07 1.00 12.13
C THR A 210 -1.17 0.67 12.97
N VAL A 211 -1.84 -0.45 12.69
CA VAL A 211 -2.97 -0.91 13.53
C VAL A 211 -2.51 -1.30 14.93
N ILE A 212 -1.41 -2.05 15.05
CA ILE A 212 -0.82 -2.40 16.37
C ILE A 212 -0.54 -1.14 17.16
N MET A 213 0.19 -0.19 16.58
CA MET A 213 0.53 1.07 17.25
C MET A 213 -0.73 1.84 17.64
N ALA A 214 -1.70 1.98 16.73
CA ALA A 214 -2.92 2.71 17.03
C ALA A 214 -3.69 2.12 18.23
N ARG A 215 -3.78 0.79 18.32
CA ARG A 215 -4.52 0.09 19.37
C ARG A 215 -3.77 -0.01 20.70
N THR A 216 -2.45 -0.21 20.66
CA THR A 216 -1.65 -0.41 21.88
C THR A 216 -1.20 0.90 22.52
N ILE A 217 -0.90 1.90 21.70
CA ILE A 217 -0.35 3.19 22.14
C ILE A 217 -1.48 4.23 22.31
N GLY A 218 -2.60 4.06 21.61
CA GLY A 218 -3.73 5.00 21.60
C GLY A 218 -3.48 6.23 20.72
N SER A 219 -4.55 6.94 20.38
CA SER A 219 -4.48 8.16 19.54
C SER A 219 -3.73 9.33 20.19
N GLY A 220 -3.67 9.34 21.52
CA GLY A 220 -3.13 10.47 22.28
C GLY A 220 -1.63 10.43 22.55
N SER A 221 -0.95 9.28 22.54
CA SER A 221 0.30 9.20 23.30
C SER A 221 1.46 9.99 22.69
N LEU A 222 1.69 10.00 21.38
CA LEU A 222 2.92 10.62 20.86
C LEU A 222 2.89 12.15 21.02
N PHE A 223 1.72 12.75 20.81
CA PHE A 223 1.52 14.19 20.98
C PHE A 223 1.38 14.56 22.47
N ASN A 224 0.72 13.71 23.28
CA ASN A 224 0.65 13.93 24.73
C ASN A 224 2.01 13.76 25.41
N TYR A 225 2.87 12.84 24.96
CA TYR A 225 4.24 12.67 25.48
C TYR A 225 5.09 13.92 25.21
N LEU A 226 4.97 14.48 24.00
CA LEU A 226 5.64 15.73 23.65
C LEU A 226 5.08 16.91 24.44
N ARG A 227 3.76 16.93 24.72
CA ARG A 227 3.10 17.98 25.52
C ARG A 227 3.38 17.89 27.02
N THR A 228 3.87 16.75 27.52
CA THR A 228 4.33 16.61 28.92
C THR A 228 5.82 16.91 29.08
N LEU A 229 6.56 17.03 27.98
CA LEU A 229 8.01 17.31 27.97
C LEU A 229 8.33 18.79 27.71
N PHE A 230 7.34 19.60 27.35
CA PHE A 230 7.41 21.04 27.12
C PHE A 230 6.22 21.73 27.79
#